data_AF-A0AA42L1U9-F1
#
_entry.id   AF-A0AA42L1U9-F1
#
_cell.length_a   1.000
_cell.length_b   1.000
_cell.length_c   1.000
_cell.angle_alpha   90.00
_cell.angle_beta   90.00
_cell.angle_gamma   90.00
#
_symmetry.space_group_name_H-M   'P 1'
#
loop_
_entity.id
_entity.type
_entity.pdbx_description
1 polymer ?
#
loop_
_entity_poly.entity_id
_entity_poly.type
_entity_poly.pdbx_seq_one_letter_code
_entity_poly.pdbx_strand_id
1 'polypeptide(L)'
;MHRSRRKPFYRRGPRQTVMALVTLCLFLALAVIRPEQLQVVLYKTGLVTLAIVISYWADRSLFPVEARPHECIGGMHIVGAWIRRALIAVAVVLGMTLGL
;
A
#
# COMPACT_ATOMS: atom_id res chain seq x y z
N MET A 1 35.78 -25.11 -5.14
CA MET A 1 36.00 -23.66 -5.37
C MET A 1 34.66 -22.92 -5.21
N HIS A 2 34.26 -22.58 -3.98
CA HIS A 2 32.96 -21.94 -3.70
C HIS A 2 33.04 -20.42 -3.89
N ARG A 3 32.49 -19.93 -5.01
CA ARG A 3 32.40 -18.49 -5.31
C ARG A 3 31.34 -17.86 -4.40
N SER A 4 31.78 -17.25 -3.30
CA SER A 4 30.93 -16.42 -2.44
C SER A 4 30.43 -15.21 -3.23
N ARG A 5 29.22 -15.32 -3.80
CA ARG A 5 28.52 -14.19 -4.42
C ARG A 5 28.06 -13.25 -3.32
N ARG A 6 28.86 -12.21 -3.02
CA ARG A 6 28.39 -11.07 -2.22
C ARG A 6 27.15 -10.50 -2.91
N LYS A 7 25.99 -10.64 -2.26
CA LYS A 7 24.75 -10.02 -2.74
C LYS A 7 24.94 -8.48 -2.65
N PRO A 8 24.62 -7.70 -3.69
CA PRO A 8 24.78 -6.25 -3.66
C PRO A 8 23.98 -5.62 -2.52
N PHE A 9 24.49 -4.54 -1.94
CA PHE A 9 23.96 -3.88 -0.73
C PHE A 9 22.48 -3.46 -0.86
N TYR A 10 22.01 -3.18 -2.07
CA TYR A 10 20.60 -2.87 -2.38
C TYR A 10 19.61 -4.00 -2.02
N ARG A 11 20.07 -5.25 -1.86
CA ARG A 11 19.20 -6.43 -1.69
C ARG A 11 18.92 -6.81 -0.23
N ARG A 12 19.38 -6.02 0.75
CA ARG A 12 19.29 -6.34 2.19
C ARG A 12 18.37 -5.42 2.99
N GLY A 13 17.91 -4.29 2.43
CA GLY A 13 16.89 -3.45 3.06
C GLY A 13 15.46 -3.94 2.76
N PRO A 14 14.47 -3.60 3.61
CA PRO A 14 13.06 -3.76 3.25
C PRO A 14 12.82 -3.09 1.90
N ARG A 15 12.22 -3.80 0.94
CA ARG A 15 12.07 -3.34 -0.47
C ARG A 15 11.46 -1.94 -0.62
N GLN A 16 10.76 -1.47 0.41
CA GLN A 16 10.07 -0.18 0.44
C GLN A 16 10.93 0.99 0.94
N THR A 17 12.14 0.78 1.47
CA THR A 17 12.96 1.88 2.03
C THR A 17 13.42 2.87 0.97
N VAL A 18 13.76 2.38 -0.22
CA VAL A 18 14.20 3.22 -1.34
C VAL A 18 13.06 4.13 -1.79
N MET A 19 11.85 3.58 -1.92
CA MET A 19 10.66 4.36 -2.30
C MET A 19 10.27 5.36 -1.20
N ALA A 20 10.35 4.97 0.07
CA ALA A 20 10.09 5.88 1.19
C ALA A 20 11.06 7.08 1.19
N LEU A 21 12.34 6.86 0.91
CA LEU A 21 13.34 7.92 0.83
C LEU A 21 13.05 8.85 -0.36
N VAL A 22 12.74 8.29 -1.53
CA VAL A 22 12.34 9.09 -2.71
C VAL A 22 11.09 9.93 -2.41
N THR A 23 10.06 9.36 -1.79
CA THR A 23 8.85 10.08 -1.38
C THR A 23 9.19 11.23 -0.42
N LEU A 24 10.05 10.99 0.59
CA LEU A 24 10.48 12.04 1.53
C LEU A 24 11.22 13.18 0.82
N CYS A 25 12.14 12.86 -0.09
CA CYS A 25 12.84 13.87 -0.90
C CYS A 25 11.88 14.70 -1.75
N LEU A 26 10.86 14.07 -2.36
CA LEU A 26 9.83 14.78 -3.12
C LEU A 26 9.00 15.72 -2.25
N PHE A 27 8.63 15.30 -1.04
CA PHE A 27 7.94 16.16 -0.08
C PHE A 27 8.80 17.36 0.35
N LEU A 28 10.09 17.16 0.60
CA LEU A 28 11.03 18.24 0.94
C LEU A 28 11.20 19.22 -0.24
N ALA A 29 11.35 18.72 -1.46
CA ALA A 29 11.41 19.55 -2.65
C ALA A 29 10.12 20.37 -2.82
N LEU A 30 8.96 19.75 -2.60
CA LEU A 30 7.66 20.44 -2.64
C LEU A 30 7.58 21.54 -1.58
N ALA A 31 8.07 21.28 -0.36
CA ALA A 31 8.09 22.26 0.73
C ALA A 31 8.94 23.49 0.41
N VAL A 32 10.04 23.32 -0.34
CA VAL A 32 10.91 24.44 -0.77
C VAL A 32 10.31 25.22 -1.95
N ILE A 33 9.75 24.52 -2.95
CA ILE A 33 9.28 25.16 -4.20
C ILE A 33 7.88 25.77 -4.01
N ARG A 34 6.96 25.07 -3.33
CA ARG A 34 5.55 25.46 -3.13
C ARG A 34 5.06 25.06 -1.74
N PRO A 35 5.46 25.78 -0.67
CA PRO A 35 5.08 25.46 0.71
C PRO A 35 3.55 25.50 0.92
N GLU A 36 2.85 26.37 0.20
CA GLU A 36 1.39 26.48 0.20
C GLU A 36 0.67 25.18 -0.23
N GLN A 37 1.27 24.41 -1.14
CA GLN A 37 0.69 23.17 -1.65
C GLN A 37 0.96 21.97 -0.72
N LEU A 38 1.91 22.10 0.20
CA LEU A 38 2.32 21.00 1.09
C LEU A 38 1.15 20.53 1.96
N GLN A 39 0.36 21.46 2.52
CA GLN A 39 -0.79 21.13 3.37
C GLN A 39 -1.83 20.29 2.60
N VAL A 40 -2.11 20.62 1.34
CA VAL A 40 -3.09 19.91 0.50
C VAL A 40 -2.60 18.49 0.18
N VAL A 41 -1.32 18.33 -0.16
CA VAL A 41 -0.76 17.01 -0.49
C VAL A 41 -0.67 16.12 0.76
N LEU A 42 -0.29 16.68 1.91
CA LEU A 42 -0.29 15.96 3.18
C LEU A 42 -1.70 15.51 3.56
N TYR A 43 -2.70 16.37 3.39
CA TYR A 43 -4.09 16.01 3.63
C TYR A 43 -4.54 14.84 2.75
N LYS A 44 -4.32 14.93 1.42
CA LYS A 44 -4.72 13.87 0.48
C LYS A 44 -4.01 12.54 0.74
N THR A 45 -2.70 12.57 1.00
CA THR A 45 -1.94 11.35 1.30
C THR A 45 -2.32 10.75 2.65
N GLY A 46 -2.66 11.58 3.65
CA GLY A 46 -3.24 11.15 4.91
C GLY A 46 -4.57 10.43 4.71
N LEU A 47 -5.49 11.00 3.91
CA LEU A 47 -6.76 10.36 3.56
C LEU A 47 -6.56 9.00 2.91
N VAL A 48 -5.68 8.91 1.91
CA VAL A 48 -5.38 7.63 1.24
C VAL A 48 -4.79 6.61 2.22
N THR A 49 -3.91 7.04 3.12
CA THR A 49 -3.32 6.16 4.14
C THR A 49 -4.38 5.60 5.07
N LEU A 50 -5.30 6.44 5.55
CA LEU A 50 -6.45 6.01 6.36
C LEU A 50 -7.37 5.07 5.58
N ALA A 51 -7.65 5.37 4.31
CA ALA A 51 -8.48 4.53 3.46
C ALA A 51 -7.91 3.11 3.32
N ILE A 52 -6.59 2.96 3.16
CA ILE A 52 -5.94 1.64 3.10
C ILE A 52 -6.07 0.88 4.43
N VAL A 53 -5.88 1.58 5.57
CA VAL A 53 -6.05 0.96 6.89
C VAL A 53 -7.49 0.47 7.05
N ILE A 54 -8.48 1.29 6.74
CA ILE A 54 -9.90 0.94 6.82
C ILE A 54 -10.23 -0.23 5.89
N SER A 55 -9.72 -0.22 4.66
CA SER A 55 -9.93 -1.31 3.69
C SER A 55 -9.48 -2.66 4.22
N TYR A 56 -8.36 -2.68 4.93
CA TYR A 56 -7.83 -3.89 5.53
C TYR A 56 -8.66 -4.39 6.72
N TRP A 57 -9.17 -3.48 7.55
CA TRP A 57 -10.12 -3.84 8.62
C TRP A 57 -11.43 -4.34 8.03
N ALA A 58 -11.96 -3.68 7.00
CA ALA A 58 -13.18 -4.08 6.32
C ALA A 58 -13.08 -5.47 5.67
N ASP A 59 -11.97 -5.76 4.99
CA ASP A 59 -11.68 -7.10 4.45
C ASP A 59 -11.70 -8.17 5.55
N ARG A 60 -11.24 -7.85 6.76
CA ARG A 60 -11.18 -8.80 7.88
C ARG A 60 -12.50 -8.97 8.64
N SER A 61 -13.35 -7.94 8.67
CA SER A 61 -14.65 -8.03 9.33
C SER A 61 -15.71 -8.72 8.47
N LEU A 62 -15.57 -8.65 7.14
CA LEU A 62 -16.55 -9.19 6.20
C LEU A 62 -16.35 -10.68 5.89
N PHE A 63 -15.12 -11.20 6.04
CA PHE A 63 -14.79 -12.57 5.64
C PHE A 63 -14.17 -13.36 6.79
N PRO A 64 -14.61 -14.62 6.99
CA PRO A 64 -14.00 -15.51 7.96
C PRO A 64 -12.57 -15.90 7.51
N VAL A 65 -11.82 -16.49 8.44
CA VAL A 65 -10.37 -16.72 8.28
C VAL A 65 -10.09 -17.63 7.08
N GLU A 66 -10.94 -18.63 6.87
CA GLU A 66 -10.82 -19.65 5.82
C GLU A 66 -10.96 -19.10 4.40
N ALA A 67 -11.56 -17.91 4.23
CA ALA A 67 -11.76 -17.25 2.95
C ALA A 67 -10.57 -16.35 2.55
N ARG A 68 -9.45 -16.43 3.28
CA ARG A 68 -8.22 -15.67 3.00
C ARG A 68 -7.45 -16.31 1.84
N PRO A 69 -6.78 -15.51 0.99
CA PRO A 69 -6.11 -16.02 -0.20
C PRO A 69 -4.96 -17.01 0.06
N HIS A 70 -4.46 -17.09 1.30
CA HIS A 70 -3.43 -18.07 1.71
C HIS A 70 -4.00 -19.37 2.29
N GLU A 71 -5.31 -19.41 2.59
CA GLU A 71 -6.00 -20.58 3.15
C GLU A 71 -6.95 -21.22 2.15
N CYS A 72 -7.27 -20.54 1.04
CA CYS A 72 -8.14 -21.07 -0.01
C CYS A 72 -7.53 -22.28 -0.73
N ILE A 73 -8.30 -23.38 -0.81
CA ILE A 73 -7.94 -24.57 -1.57
C ILE A 73 -8.56 -24.45 -2.98
N GLY A 74 -7.70 -24.31 -4.00
CA GLY A 74 -8.09 -24.23 -5.40
C GLY A 74 -7.87 -22.85 -6.03
N GLY A 75 -7.31 -22.83 -7.25
CA GLY A 75 -6.89 -21.60 -7.92
C GLY A 75 -8.01 -20.58 -8.13
N MET A 76 -9.23 -21.04 -8.43
CA MET A 76 -10.38 -20.15 -8.65
C MET A 76 -10.82 -19.40 -7.38
N HIS A 77 -10.77 -20.06 -6.22
CA HIS A 77 -11.06 -19.43 -4.92
C HIS A 77 -9.98 -18.43 -4.52
N ILE A 78 -8.70 -18.75 -4.80
CA ILE A 78 -7.58 -17.82 -4.56
C ILE A 78 -7.78 -16.55 -5.39
N VAL A 79 -8.01 -16.67 -6.70
CA VAL A 79 -8.25 -15.51 -7.59
C VAL A 79 -9.46 -14.70 -7.11
N GLY A 80 -10.56 -15.35 -6.73
CA GLY A 80 -11.73 -14.68 -6.18
C GLY A 80 -11.43 -13.87 -4.91
N ALA A 81 -10.62 -14.41 -4.00
CA ALA A 81 -10.20 -13.71 -2.78
C ALA A 81 -9.31 -12.48 -3.07
N TRP A 82 -8.41 -12.56 -4.06
CA TRP A 82 -7.58 -11.43 -4.49
C TRP A 82 -8.41 -10.32 -5.15
N ILE A 83 -9.34 -10.66 -6.04
CA ILE A 83 -10.22 -9.70 -6.71
C ILE A 83 -11.07 -8.96 -5.68
N ARG A 84 -11.67 -9.69 -4.74
CA ARG A 84 -12.50 -9.11 -3.68
C ARG A 84 -11.74 -8.10 -2.82
N ARG A 85 -10.52 -8.46 -2.38
CA ARG A 85 -9.63 -7.55 -1.65
C ARG A 85 -9.33 -6.28 -2.44
N ALA A 86 -9.04 -6.43 -3.73
CA ALA A 86 -8.79 -5.30 -4.62
C ALA A 86 -10.03 -4.41 -4.74
N LEU A 87 -11.23 -5.00 -4.90
CA LEU A 87 -12.48 -4.25 -5.01
C LEU A 87 -12.83 -3.47 -3.73
N ILE A 88 -12.65 -4.08 -2.55
CA ILE A 88 -12.88 -3.39 -1.26
C ILE A 88 -11.90 -2.22 -1.11
N ALA A 89 -10.62 -2.44 -1.39
CA ALA A 89 -9.62 -1.39 -1.33
C ALA A 89 -9.92 -0.24 -2.29
N VAL A 90 -10.30 -0.55 -3.53
CA VAL A 90 -10.68 0.45 -4.53
C VAL A 90 -11.93 1.22 -4.09
N ALA A 91 -12.97 0.53 -3.61
CA ALA A 91 -14.21 1.17 -3.18
C ALA A 91 -13.98 2.14 -2.00
N VAL A 92 -13.19 1.74 -1.01
CA VAL A 92 -12.89 2.58 0.16
C VAL A 92 -12.00 3.76 -0.22
N VAL A 93 -10.96 3.55 -1.05
CA VAL A 93 -10.10 4.65 -1.52
C VAL A 93 -10.91 5.65 -2.34
N LEU A 94 -11.70 5.19 -3.31
CA LEU A 94 -12.56 6.06 -4.12
C LEU A 94 -13.56 6.82 -3.24
N GLY A 95 -14.24 6.14 -2.31
CA GLY A 95 -15.18 6.79 -1.38
C GLY A 95 -14.54 7.89 -0.55
N MET A 96 -13.35 7.65 0.01
CA MET A 96 -12.63 8.65 0.82
C MET A 96 -12.06 9.80 -0.02
N THR A 97 -11.74 9.57 -1.30
CA THR A 97 -11.13 10.59 -2.16
C THR A 97 -12.13 11.38 -3.01
N LEU A 98 -13.35 10.88 -3.23
CA LEU A 98 -14.40 11.53 -4.01
C LEU A 98 -15.49 12.17 -3.12
N GLY A 99 -15.65 11.70 -1.88
CA GLY A 99 -16.66 12.18 -0.94
C GLY A 99 -16.30 13.46 -0.16
N LEU A 100 -15.12 14.04 -0.42
CA LEU A 100 -14.55 15.24 0.19
C LEU A 100 -14.07 16.19 -0.90
#